data_AF-A0A524D8J1-F1
#
_entry.id   AF-A0A524D8J1-F1
#
_cell.length_a   1.000
_cell.length_b   1.000
_cell.length_c   1.000
_cell.angle_alpha   90.00
_cell.angle_beta   90.00
_cell.angle_gamma   90.00
#
_symmetry.space_group_name_H-M   'P 1'
#
loop_
_entity.id
_entity.type
_entity.pdbx_description
1 polymer ?
#
loop_
_entity_poly.entity_id
_entity_poly.type
_entity_poly.pdbx_seq_one_letter_code
_entity_poly.pdbx_strand_id
1 'polypeptide(L)'
;MTVRIIFDETKKEIITPQKCNKFSEILDKLNVAAFRLLFGPITPEKLQDEEILFIGGPQKSFKPDEIETIAKFVLDGGFLILVCNSSRNYSLNINSIAKYFNVRFDFNHVKDAQNHWSDAIYFPVIKNLDKKNPLTKNIKKLYYSGSTLTLLTDNCIPLAYTSDLAEPPNTPIIATSVHGRCILIGGSTLFYDDDFGIEAGKNYKFVINLLNYLKLGRKNPDKLLESQFTPVTKKESVKILSLKKAKEIFNKNIKESSEKYEDLYQIIDDFFDRFISMIRDKKLSIIRPKLKLDYKEIQIKIRNIQMKLFETVEKIESRLVSPEEFIQFKQDKINNFYVLESEVNEHLDRIYGRLDYYIENPEAIP
;
A
#
# COMPACT_ATOMS: atom_id res chain seq x y z
N MET A 1 -3.81 19.73 -24.96
CA MET A 1 -3.90 18.25 -25.05
C MET A 1 -4.60 17.73 -23.80
N THR A 2 -5.69 17.01 -24.02
CA THR A 2 -6.58 16.41 -23.00
C THR A 2 -5.95 15.13 -22.47
N VAL A 3 -5.80 14.99 -21.16
CA VAL A 3 -5.28 13.76 -20.52
C VAL A 3 -6.36 12.68 -20.58
N ARG A 4 -5.96 11.46 -20.92
CA ARG A 4 -6.85 10.28 -20.93
C ARG A 4 -6.65 9.45 -19.68
N ILE A 5 -7.74 9.10 -19.00
CA ILE A 5 -7.73 8.20 -17.84
C ILE A 5 -8.76 7.10 -18.09
N ILE A 6 -8.33 5.85 -18.03
CA ILE A 6 -9.21 4.70 -17.98
C ILE A 6 -9.46 4.30 -16.52
N PHE A 7 -10.71 4.30 -16.11
CA PHE A 7 -11.17 3.88 -14.80
C PHE A 7 -11.54 2.40 -14.85
N ASP A 8 -10.87 1.58 -14.05
CA ASP A 8 -11.26 0.19 -13.85
C ASP A 8 -12.61 0.14 -13.13
N GLU A 9 -13.55 -0.62 -13.68
CA GLU A 9 -14.81 -0.99 -13.01
C GLU A 9 -15.02 -2.51 -12.99
N THR A 10 -14.02 -3.27 -13.45
CA THR A 10 -14.11 -4.72 -13.61
C THR A 10 -14.14 -5.46 -12.27
N LYS A 11 -13.63 -4.84 -11.18
CA LYS A 11 -13.66 -5.40 -9.82
C LYS A 11 -14.66 -4.68 -8.91
N LYS A 12 -15.63 -3.98 -9.49
CA LYS A 12 -16.67 -3.22 -8.77
C LYS A 12 -16.08 -2.09 -7.91
N GLU A 13 -15.08 -1.41 -8.44
CA GLU A 13 -14.42 -0.23 -7.87
C GLU A 13 -15.45 0.75 -7.31
N ILE A 14 -15.17 1.27 -6.13
CA ILE A 14 -16.07 2.19 -5.42
C ILE A 14 -15.84 3.64 -5.83
N ILE A 15 -14.66 3.97 -6.35
CA ILE A 15 -14.31 5.30 -6.85
C ILE A 15 -14.32 5.27 -8.38
N THR A 16 -15.39 5.78 -8.96
CA THR A 16 -15.54 5.94 -10.41
C THR A 16 -16.25 7.26 -10.71
N PRO A 17 -16.10 7.84 -11.92
CA PRO A 17 -16.84 9.05 -12.28
C PRO A 17 -18.36 8.89 -12.17
N GLN A 18 -18.89 7.67 -12.33
CA GLN A 18 -20.32 7.40 -12.17
C GLN A 18 -20.77 7.39 -10.69
N LYS A 19 -19.88 7.00 -9.77
CA LYS A 19 -20.20 6.87 -8.34
C LYS A 19 -19.81 8.11 -7.52
N CYS A 20 -18.93 8.95 -8.04
CA CYS A 20 -18.40 10.15 -7.39
C CYS A 20 -18.63 11.35 -8.32
N ASN A 21 -19.80 11.97 -8.25
CA ASN A 21 -20.22 13.10 -9.07
C ASN A 21 -19.28 14.30 -8.89
N LYS A 22 -18.83 14.61 -7.66
CA LYS A 22 -17.90 15.74 -7.45
C LYS A 22 -16.52 15.46 -8.04
N PHE A 23 -16.08 14.21 -8.01
CA PHE A 23 -14.87 13.82 -8.72
C PHE A 23 -15.05 13.98 -10.25
N SER A 24 -16.21 13.57 -10.80
CA SER A 24 -16.55 13.77 -12.21
C SER A 24 -16.55 15.25 -12.60
N GLU A 25 -17.18 16.13 -11.80
CA GLU A 25 -17.20 17.58 -12.03
C GLU A 25 -15.77 18.16 -12.14
N ILE A 26 -14.82 17.65 -11.33
CA ILE A 26 -13.42 18.07 -11.38
C ILE A 26 -12.72 17.56 -12.65
N LEU A 27 -13.00 16.33 -13.08
CA LEU A 27 -12.47 15.77 -14.33
C LEU A 27 -12.90 16.64 -15.53
N ASP A 28 -14.19 16.99 -15.59
CA ASP A 28 -14.77 17.83 -16.64
C ASP A 28 -14.16 19.24 -16.62
N LYS A 29 -14.11 19.87 -15.44
CA LYS A 29 -13.52 21.20 -15.27
C LYS A 29 -12.05 21.26 -15.68
N LEU A 30 -11.32 20.16 -15.51
CA LEU A 30 -9.93 20.05 -15.92
C LEU A 30 -9.77 19.52 -17.34
N ASN A 31 -10.84 19.30 -18.12
CA ASN A 31 -10.79 18.76 -19.47
C ASN A 31 -9.94 17.47 -19.50
N VAL A 32 -10.33 16.51 -18.65
CA VAL A 32 -9.79 15.14 -18.62
C VAL A 32 -10.79 14.23 -19.32
N ALA A 33 -10.31 13.44 -20.28
CA ALA A 33 -11.13 12.42 -20.94
C ALA A 33 -11.15 11.16 -20.07
N ALA A 34 -12.29 10.89 -19.44
CA ALA A 34 -12.50 9.73 -18.59
C ALA A 34 -13.17 8.59 -19.36
N PHE A 35 -12.52 7.44 -19.43
CA PHE A 35 -13.02 6.20 -20.02
C PHE A 35 -13.30 5.18 -18.93
N ARG A 36 -14.20 4.24 -19.21
CA ARG A 36 -14.60 3.21 -18.24
C ARG A 36 -14.26 1.84 -18.80
N LEU A 37 -13.56 1.04 -18.01
CA LEU A 37 -13.33 -0.36 -18.31
C LEU A 37 -14.34 -1.22 -17.55
N LEU A 38 -15.44 -1.56 -18.23
CA LEU A 38 -16.59 -2.23 -17.59
C LEU A 38 -16.43 -3.75 -17.46
N PHE A 39 -15.70 -4.37 -18.39
CA PHE A 39 -15.64 -5.82 -18.51
C PHE A 39 -14.21 -6.32 -18.37
N GLY A 40 -14.00 -7.22 -17.40
CA GLY A 40 -12.73 -7.90 -17.21
C GLY A 40 -12.51 -9.05 -18.21
N PRO A 41 -11.31 -9.67 -18.22
CA PRO A 41 -10.14 -9.25 -17.46
C PRO A 41 -9.51 -7.96 -18.03
N ILE A 42 -8.65 -7.31 -17.25
CA ILE A 42 -7.72 -6.28 -17.75
C ILE A 42 -6.68 -6.98 -18.64
N THR A 43 -6.52 -6.52 -19.87
CA THR A 43 -5.58 -7.11 -20.86
C THR A 43 -4.74 -6.02 -21.52
N PRO A 44 -3.57 -6.35 -22.11
CA PRO A 44 -2.73 -5.37 -22.80
C PRO A 44 -3.48 -4.59 -23.88
N GLU A 45 -4.32 -5.27 -24.66
CA GLU A 45 -5.09 -4.65 -25.76
C GLU A 45 -6.07 -3.59 -25.26
N LYS A 46 -6.58 -3.75 -24.03
CA LYS A 46 -7.50 -2.79 -23.40
C LYS A 46 -6.77 -1.57 -22.84
N LEU A 47 -5.46 -1.66 -22.63
CA LEU A 47 -4.62 -0.59 -22.07
C LEU A 47 -3.71 0.07 -23.11
N GLN A 48 -3.58 -0.49 -24.32
CA GLN A 48 -2.58 -0.08 -25.32
C GLN A 48 -2.64 1.41 -25.70
N ASP A 49 -3.84 2.00 -25.71
CA ASP A 49 -4.10 3.39 -26.11
C ASP A 49 -4.31 4.33 -24.90
N GLU A 50 -4.13 3.79 -23.69
CA GLU A 50 -4.42 4.50 -22.46
C GLU A 50 -3.13 4.99 -21.79
N GLU A 51 -3.20 6.18 -21.20
CA GLU A 51 -2.03 6.81 -20.58
C GLU A 51 -1.98 6.55 -19.07
N ILE A 52 -3.16 6.44 -18.47
CA ILE A 52 -3.36 6.37 -17.04
C ILE A 52 -4.45 5.35 -16.73
N LEU A 53 -4.13 4.38 -15.89
CA LEU A 53 -5.06 3.44 -15.31
C LEU A 53 -5.40 3.88 -13.86
N PHE A 54 -6.68 4.03 -13.57
CA PHE A 54 -7.18 4.35 -12.23
C PHE A 54 -7.93 3.15 -11.66
N ILE A 55 -7.41 2.56 -10.58
CA ILE A 55 -8.03 1.45 -9.84
C ILE A 55 -8.50 2.00 -8.49
N GLY A 56 -9.81 2.25 -8.40
CA GLY A 56 -10.43 3.01 -7.32
C GLY A 56 -11.12 2.18 -6.26
N GLY A 57 -10.37 1.56 -5.34
CA GLY A 57 -10.95 0.77 -4.25
C GLY A 57 -11.68 -0.50 -4.75
N PRO A 58 -10.95 -1.46 -5.36
CA PRO A 58 -11.54 -2.67 -5.92
C PRO A 58 -12.25 -3.48 -4.83
N GLN A 59 -13.30 -4.21 -5.22
CA GLN A 59 -14.09 -5.07 -4.31
C GLN A 59 -13.98 -6.56 -4.68
N LYS A 60 -13.14 -6.91 -5.66
CA LYS A 60 -12.84 -8.29 -6.06
C LYS A 60 -11.35 -8.43 -6.39
N SER A 61 -10.83 -9.64 -6.22
CA SER A 61 -9.44 -9.96 -6.53
C SER A 61 -9.17 -9.94 -8.04
N PHE A 62 -7.92 -9.63 -8.38
CA PHE A 62 -7.39 -9.68 -9.74
C PHE A 62 -6.86 -11.08 -10.06
N LYS A 63 -6.95 -11.52 -11.30
CA LYS A 63 -6.26 -12.72 -11.77
C LYS A 63 -4.75 -12.44 -11.88
N PRO A 64 -3.89 -13.47 -11.78
CA PRO A 64 -2.44 -13.32 -12.00
C PRO A 64 -2.10 -12.55 -13.27
N ASP A 65 -2.68 -12.93 -14.42
CA ASP A 65 -2.45 -12.27 -15.71
C ASP A 65 -2.87 -10.78 -15.72
N GLU A 66 -3.88 -10.41 -14.93
CA GLU A 66 -4.29 -9.00 -14.79
C GLU A 66 -3.25 -8.22 -13.99
N ILE A 67 -2.72 -8.82 -12.92
CA ILE A 67 -1.66 -8.21 -12.09
C ILE A 67 -0.41 -7.97 -12.94
N GLU A 68 0.01 -8.96 -13.71
CA GLU A 68 1.15 -8.86 -14.62
C GLU A 68 0.91 -7.81 -15.71
N THR A 69 -0.30 -7.77 -16.29
CA THR A 69 -0.69 -6.76 -17.28
C THR A 69 -0.61 -5.33 -16.71
N ILE A 70 -1.15 -5.11 -15.50
CA ILE A 70 -1.13 -3.81 -14.83
C ILE A 70 0.31 -3.39 -14.53
N ALA A 71 1.12 -4.31 -14.00
CA ALA A 71 2.51 -4.04 -13.72
C ALA A 71 3.28 -3.66 -15.00
N LYS A 72 3.12 -4.46 -16.05
CA LYS A 72 3.76 -4.21 -17.35
C LYS A 72 3.35 -2.87 -17.94
N PHE A 73 2.06 -2.53 -17.91
CA PHE A 73 1.56 -1.23 -18.36
C PHE A 73 2.31 -0.05 -17.71
N VAL A 74 2.55 -0.11 -16.40
CA VAL A 74 3.28 0.95 -15.69
C VAL A 74 4.77 0.95 -16.02
N LEU A 75 5.38 -0.23 -16.12
CA LEU A 75 6.79 -0.39 -16.48
C LEU A 75 7.08 0.08 -17.91
N ASP A 76 6.11 -0.06 -18.81
CA ASP A 76 6.16 0.43 -20.20
C ASP A 76 5.86 1.95 -20.30
N GLY A 77 5.69 2.64 -19.16
CA GLY A 77 5.56 4.10 -19.10
C GLY A 77 4.15 4.63 -18.84
N GLY A 78 3.16 3.73 -18.74
CA GLY A 78 1.82 4.05 -18.28
C GLY A 78 1.81 4.55 -16.83
N PHE A 79 0.75 5.25 -16.43
CA PHE A 79 0.60 5.75 -15.07
C PHE A 79 -0.46 4.96 -14.30
N LEU A 80 -0.16 4.50 -13.09
CA LEU A 80 -1.15 3.86 -12.21
C LEU A 80 -1.54 4.75 -11.03
N ILE A 81 -2.84 4.94 -10.83
CA ILE A 81 -3.38 5.41 -9.55
C ILE A 81 -4.07 4.22 -8.89
N LEU A 82 -3.53 3.80 -7.75
CA LEU A 82 -4.03 2.66 -7.00
C LEU A 82 -4.55 3.13 -5.64
N VAL A 83 -5.86 3.07 -5.46
CA VAL A 83 -6.51 3.44 -4.21
C VAL A 83 -6.98 2.16 -3.51
N CYS A 84 -6.53 1.96 -2.28
CA CYS A 84 -7.05 0.91 -1.43
C CYS A 84 -8.19 1.48 -0.56
N ASN A 85 -9.30 0.75 -0.48
CA ASN A 85 -10.28 1.01 0.56
C ASN A 85 -9.83 0.32 1.84
N SER A 86 -10.16 0.87 3.01
CA SER A 86 -9.62 0.44 4.31
C SER A 86 -9.73 -1.07 4.59
N SER A 87 -9.06 -1.52 5.65
CA SER A 87 -8.80 -2.90 6.12
C SER A 87 -9.91 -3.96 6.03
N ARG A 88 -11.15 -3.64 5.63
CA ARG A 88 -12.29 -4.55 5.63
C ARG A 88 -12.26 -5.65 4.56
N ASN A 89 -11.34 -5.58 3.60
CA ASN A 89 -11.27 -6.51 2.47
C ASN A 89 -9.94 -7.30 2.46
N TYR A 90 -9.65 -8.02 3.55
CA TYR A 90 -8.47 -8.89 3.71
C TYR A 90 -8.28 -9.93 2.59
N SER A 91 -9.37 -10.31 1.90
CA SER A 91 -9.35 -11.31 0.82
C SER A 91 -8.89 -10.79 -0.54
N LEU A 92 -8.57 -9.49 -0.66
CA LEU A 92 -8.14 -8.88 -1.93
C LEU A 92 -6.63 -8.95 -2.11
N ASN A 93 -6.21 -9.36 -3.30
CA ASN A 93 -4.80 -9.41 -3.70
C ASN A 93 -4.29 -8.08 -4.31
N ILE A 94 -4.84 -6.94 -3.89
CA ILE A 94 -4.38 -5.61 -4.36
C ILE A 94 -2.90 -5.36 -4.04
N ASN A 95 -2.42 -5.92 -2.93
CA ASN A 95 -1.01 -5.87 -2.57
C ASN A 95 -0.12 -6.59 -3.58
N SER A 96 -0.63 -7.59 -4.31
CA SER A 96 0.11 -8.24 -5.39
C SER A 96 0.42 -7.26 -6.54
N ILE A 97 -0.39 -6.22 -6.75
CA ILE A 97 -0.09 -5.13 -7.69
C ILE A 97 0.88 -4.13 -7.04
N ALA A 98 0.53 -3.63 -5.84
CA ALA A 98 1.30 -2.58 -5.16
C ALA A 98 2.78 -2.96 -4.94
N LYS A 99 3.04 -4.24 -4.67
CA LYS A 99 4.37 -4.79 -4.41
C LYS A 99 5.32 -4.70 -5.61
N TYR A 100 4.83 -4.64 -6.86
CA TYR A 100 5.68 -4.35 -8.03
C TYR A 100 6.31 -2.94 -7.95
N PHE A 101 5.66 -2.05 -7.22
CA PHE A 101 6.07 -0.67 -7.02
C PHE A 101 6.68 -0.44 -5.65
N ASN A 102 7.06 -1.51 -4.95
CA ASN A 102 7.70 -1.50 -3.64
C ASN A 102 6.87 -0.84 -2.52
N VAL A 103 5.55 -0.91 -2.63
CA VAL A 103 4.63 -0.44 -1.59
C VAL A 103 3.67 -1.55 -1.22
N ARG A 104 3.29 -1.60 0.05
CA ARG A 104 2.24 -2.49 0.57
C ARG A 104 1.20 -1.65 1.31
N PHE A 105 -0.08 -1.87 1.01
CA PHE A 105 -1.17 -1.42 1.86
C PHE A 105 -1.23 -2.27 3.12
N ASP A 106 -1.17 -1.65 4.28
CA ASP A 106 -1.34 -2.35 5.54
C ASP A 106 -2.84 -2.61 5.77
N PHE A 107 -3.18 -3.73 6.40
CA PHE A 107 -4.58 -4.05 6.73
C PHE A 107 -4.98 -3.46 8.08
N ASN A 108 -4.81 -2.14 8.22
CA ASN A 108 -5.24 -1.38 9.39
C ASN A 108 -6.23 -0.27 9.00
N HIS A 109 -6.72 0.44 9.99
CA HIS A 109 -7.50 1.66 9.79
C HIS A 109 -6.91 2.74 10.67
N VAL A 110 -6.48 3.85 10.06
CA VAL A 110 -5.90 4.98 10.79
C VAL A 110 -6.94 5.59 11.74
N LYS A 111 -6.53 5.80 12.99
CA LYS A 111 -7.33 6.53 13.99
C LYS A 111 -6.48 7.65 14.58
N ASP A 112 -7.09 8.76 14.96
CA ASP A 112 -6.42 9.81 15.72
C ASP A 112 -7.41 10.42 16.73
N ALA A 113 -7.22 10.13 18.01
CA ALA A 113 -8.11 10.60 19.06
C ALA A 113 -7.96 12.10 19.36
N GLN A 114 -6.94 12.78 18.82
CA GLN A 114 -6.66 14.19 19.12
C GLN A 114 -6.83 15.10 17.89
N ASN A 115 -6.49 14.61 16.70
CA ASN A 115 -6.57 15.36 15.45
C ASN A 115 -7.51 14.66 14.47
N HIS A 116 -8.81 14.82 14.65
CA HIS A 116 -9.84 14.22 13.80
C HIS A 116 -10.92 15.22 13.42
N TRP A 117 -11.76 14.86 12.44
CA TRP A 117 -12.93 15.65 12.09
C TRP A 117 -14.04 15.42 13.12
N SER A 118 -14.47 16.49 13.82
CA SER A 118 -15.50 16.42 14.87
C SER A 118 -15.16 15.34 15.90
N ASP A 119 -16.07 14.40 16.18
CA ASP A 119 -15.86 13.27 17.09
C ASP A 119 -15.56 11.94 16.35
N ALA A 120 -15.27 12.02 15.04
CA ALA A 120 -15.04 10.87 14.19
C ALA A 120 -13.54 10.47 14.15
N ILE A 121 -13.06 9.76 15.17
CA ILE A 121 -11.62 9.39 15.32
C ILE A 121 -11.03 8.62 14.13
N TYR A 122 -11.85 7.96 13.31
CA TYR A 122 -11.45 7.25 12.08
C TYR A 122 -11.31 8.17 10.85
N PHE A 123 -11.49 9.47 11.04
CA PHE A 123 -11.31 10.51 10.04
C PHE A 123 -10.26 11.52 10.51
N PRO A 124 -9.00 11.07 10.71
CA PRO A 124 -7.90 11.95 11.09
C PRO A 124 -7.71 13.14 10.15
N VAL A 125 -7.23 14.24 10.74
CA VAL A 125 -6.79 15.44 10.04
C VAL A 125 -5.29 15.36 9.77
N ILE A 126 -4.94 15.02 8.53
CA ILE A 126 -3.56 14.83 8.10
C ILE A 126 -2.92 16.19 7.80
N LYS A 127 -1.91 16.58 8.60
CA LYS A 127 -1.15 17.83 8.42
C LYS A 127 0.28 17.59 7.93
N ASN A 128 0.81 16.39 8.19
CA ASN A 128 2.16 15.96 7.81
C ASN A 128 2.18 15.59 6.32
N LEU A 129 2.42 16.59 5.48
CA LEU A 129 2.44 16.48 4.02
C LEU A 129 3.78 16.98 3.50
N ASP A 130 4.35 16.32 2.50
CA ASP A 130 5.53 16.84 1.79
C ASP A 130 5.14 18.08 0.99
N LYS A 131 5.38 19.28 1.53
CA LYS A 131 4.98 20.53 0.88
C LYS A 131 5.80 20.84 -0.39
N LYS A 132 6.92 20.15 -0.62
CA LYS A 132 7.75 20.33 -1.82
C LYS A 132 7.15 19.61 -3.02
N ASN A 133 6.46 18.49 -2.80
CA ASN A 133 5.87 17.70 -3.87
C ASN A 133 4.67 18.43 -4.52
N PRO A 134 4.55 18.46 -5.87
CA PRO A 134 3.42 19.07 -6.56
C PRO A 134 2.04 18.53 -6.15
N LEU A 135 1.94 17.26 -5.75
CA LEU A 135 0.68 16.62 -5.34
C LEU A 135 0.10 17.25 -4.06
N THR A 136 0.97 17.64 -3.14
CA THR A 136 0.62 18.13 -1.80
C THR A 136 0.95 19.62 -1.62
N LYS A 137 1.48 20.27 -2.66
CA LYS A 137 1.76 21.70 -2.68
C LYS A 137 0.52 22.53 -2.38
N ASN A 138 0.67 23.52 -1.50
CA ASN A 138 -0.40 24.45 -1.08
C ASN A 138 -1.61 23.78 -0.39
N ILE A 139 -1.49 22.52 0.03
CA ILE A 139 -2.49 21.83 0.85
C ILE A 139 -2.07 21.98 2.31
N LYS A 140 -2.95 22.52 3.15
CA LYS A 140 -2.66 22.68 4.58
C LYS A 140 -2.91 21.39 5.35
N LYS A 141 -4.04 20.74 5.07
CA LYS A 141 -4.51 19.51 5.69
C LYS A 141 -5.33 18.67 4.70
N LEU A 142 -5.41 17.37 4.95
CA LEU A 142 -6.37 16.46 4.33
C LEU A 142 -7.25 15.83 5.41
N TYR A 143 -8.48 15.50 5.06
CA TYR A 143 -9.30 14.61 5.87
C TYR A 143 -9.29 13.23 5.24
N TYR A 144 -8.94 12.24 6.05
CA TYR A 144 -8.53 10.93 5.55
C TYR A 144 -9.18 9.83 6.37
N SER A 145 -9.63 8.78 5.70
CA SER A 145 -10.09 7.54 6.30
C SER A 145 -9.65 6.39 5.40
N GLY A 146 -8.84 5.50 5.94
CA GLY A 146 -8.13 4.50 5.17
C GLY A 146 -7.09 3.77 6.00
N SER A 147 -6.28 2.97 5.33
CA SER A 147 -5.14 2.27 5.91
C SER A 147 -3.84 3.04 5.73
N THR A 148 -2.75 2.52 6.30
CA THR A 148 -1.40 3.00 6.05
C THR A 148 -0.70 2.24 4.93
N LEU A 149 0.47 2.73 4.55
CA LEU A 149 1.37 2.13 3.59
C LEU A 149 2.69 1.76 4.28
N THR A 150 3.18 0.56 3.99
CA THR A 150 4.56 0.17 4.23
C THR A 150 5.35 0.35 2.93
N LEU A 151 6.44 1.11 3.00
CA LEU A 151 7.39 1.29 1.91
C LEU A 151 8.49 0.23 2.03
N LEU A 152 8.76 -0.48 0.95
CA LEU A 152 9.65 -1.66 0.95
C LEU A 152 11.09 -1.33 0.53
N THR A 153 11.34 -0.11 0.06
CA THR A 153 12.68 0.43 -0.26
C THR A 153 12.64 1.96 -0.20
N ASP A 154 13.82 2.58 -0.10
CA ASP A 154 14.03 4.04 -0.12
C ASP A 154 13.70 4.69 -1.48
N ASN A 155 13.42 3.87 -2.49
CA ASN A 155 12.93 4.25 -3.81
C ASN A 155 11.43 4.63 -3.84
N CYS A 156 10.76 4.62 -2.69
CA CYS A 156 9.40 5.12 -2.56
C CYS A 156 9.40 6.45 -1.81
N ILE A 157 8.67 7.43 -2.33
CA ILE A 157 8.53 8.73 -1.69
C ILE A 157 7.16 8.83 -1.03
N PRO A 158 7.11 8.83 0.31
CA PRO A 158 5.90 9.18 1.05
C PRO A 158 5.56 10.66 0.86
N LEU A 159 4.27 10.93 0.61
CA LEU A 159 3.75 12.27 0.36
C LEU A 159 2.91 12.80 1.53
N ALA A 160 2.34 11.90 2.30
CA ALA A 160 1.51 12.20 3.46
C ALA A 160 1.69 11.12 4.54
N TYR A 161 1.64 11.54 5.80
CA TYR A 161 1.85 10.68 6.96
C TYR A 161 0.77 10.90 8.02
N THR A 162 0.47 9.87 8.80
CA THR A 162 -0.28 10.02 10.04
C THR A 162 0.48 10.91 11.04
N SER A 163 -0.22 11.45 12.04
CA SER A 163 0.40 12.23 13.11
C SER A 163 1.21 11.32 14.05
N ASP A 164 2.01 11.88 14.94
CA ASP A 164 2.68 11.17 16.04
C ASP A 164 1.70 10.65 17.10
N LEU A 165 0.49 11.19 17.14
CA LEU A 165 -0.59 10.82 18.06
C LEU A 165 -1.61 9.86 17.44
N ALA A 166 -1.49 9.59 16.15
CA ALA A 166 -2.35 8.66 15.44
C ALA A 166 -1.96 7.20 15.71
N GLU A 167 -2.88 6.30 15.42
CA GLU A 167 -2.68 4.85 15.44
C GLU A 167 -2.86 4.31 14.01
N PRO A 168 -1.79 3.83 13.35
CA PRO A 168 -0.38 3.89 13.77
C PRO A 168 0.25 5.29 13.59
N PRO A 169 1.27 5.66 14.39
CA PRO A 169 1.86 7.00 14.35
C PRO A 169 2.90 7.15 13.24
N ASN A 170 3.08 8.37 12.72
CA ASN A 170 4.10 8.77 11.75
C ASN A 170 4.25 7.82 10.54
N THR A 171 3.16 7.21 10.09
CA THR A 171 3.17 6.16 9.08
C THR A 171 2.67 6.71 7.75
N PRO A 172 3.29 6.39 6.61
CA PRO A 172 2.83 6.84 5.29
C PRO A 172 1.39 6.42 4.99
N ILE A 173 0.65 7.27 4.27
CA ILE A 173 -0.72 6.99 3.80
C ILE A 173 -0.91 7.27 2.30
N ILE A 174 -0.02 8.07 1.72
CA ILE A 174 0.06 8.36 0.30
C ILE A 174 1.54 8.26 -0.08
N ALA A 175 1.85 7.55 -1.15
CA ALA A 175 3.21 7.41 -1.65
C ALA A 175 3.26 7.35 -3.18
N THR A 176 4.42 7.66 -3.73
CA THR A 176 4.80 7.42 -5.12
C THR A 176 6.03 6.52 -5.16
N SER A 177 6.23 5.78 -6.25
CA SER A 177 7.45 4.98 -6.46
C SER A 177 8.27 5.54 -7.61
N VAL A 178 9.60 5.35 -7.59
CA VAL A 178 10.44 5.58 -8.78
C VAL A 178 10.44 4.38 -9.73
N HIS A 179 9.99 3.21 -9.27
CA HIS A 179 9.93 1.96 -10.06
C HIS A 179 8.71 1.89 -10.99
N GLY A 180 8.36 3.01 -11.59
CA GLY A 180 7.15 3.17 -12.40
C GLY A 180 6.37 4.42 -12.01
N ARG A 181 5.56 4.93 -12.93
CA ARG A 181 4.76 6.14 -12.67
C ARG A 181 3.50 5.73 -11.90
N CYS A 182 3.56 5.70 -10.57
CA CYS A 182 2.41 5.31 -9.77
C CYS A 182 2.19 6.17 -8.53
N ILE A 183 0.92 6.29 -8.14
CA ILE A 183 0.50 6.91 -6.89
C ILE A 183 -0.37 5.90 -6.14
N LEU A 184 0.05 5.57 -4.92
CA LEU A 184 -0.65 4.67 -4.02
C LEU A 184 -1.29 5.46 -2.88
N ILE A 185 -2.57 5.23 -2.65
CA ILE A 185 -3.38 5.95 -1.67
C ILE A 185 -4.10 4.92 -0.79
N GLY A 186 -3.81 4.90 0.51
CA GLY A 186 -4.41 3.91 1.43
C GLY A 186 -5.88 4.16 1.80
N GLY A 187 -6.49 5.24 1.29
CA GLY A 187 -7.82 5.69 1.71
C GLY A 187 -8.64 6.25 0.56
N SER A 188 -9.92 5.86 0.53
CA SER A 188 -10.88 6.17 -0.53
C SER A 188 -11.64 7.49 -0.32
N THR A 189 -11.68 7.96 0.92
CA THR A 189 -12.45 9.16 1.33
C THR A 189 -12.08 10.41 0.56
N LEU A 190 -10.83 10.55 0.08
CA LEU A 190 -10.39 11.73 -0.69
C LEU A 190 -11.24 11.97 -1.95
N PHE A 191 -12.00 10.98 -2.40
CA PHE A 191 -12.79 11.01 -3.63
C PHE A 191 -14.31 10.93 -3.41
N TYR A 192 -14.80 10.67 -2.20
CA TYR A 192 -16.23 10.48 -1.96
C TYR A 192 -17.04 11.78 -1.93
N ASP A 193 -18.30 11.67 -2.33
CA ASP A 193 -19.28 12.76 -2.28
C ASP A 193 -20.02 12.78 -0.93
N ASP A 194 -19.27 12.80 0.17
CA ASP A 194 -19.82 12.89 1.52
C ASP A 194 -19.15 14.00 2.35
N ASP A 195 -19.69 14.25 3.55
CA ASP A 195 -19.22 15.31 4.46
C ASP A 195 -17.76 15.13 4.91
N PHE A 196 -17.21 13.93 4.75
CA PHE A 196 -15.83 13.57 5.08
C PHE A 196 -14.95 13.41 3.84
N GLY A 197 -15.53 13.67 2.67
CA GLY A 197 -15.04 13.24 1.40
C GLY A 197 -14.23 14.30 0.68
N ILE A 198 -14.48 14.47 -0.62
CA ILE A 198 -13.74 15.37 -1.50
C ILE A 198 -13.93 16.86 -1.14
N GLU A 199 -15.06 17.24 -0.55
CA GLU A 199 -15.29 18.64 -0.13
C GLU A 199 -14.70 18.92 1.26
N ALA A 200 -14.55 17.90 2.10
CA ALA A 200 -14.05 18.01 3.46
C ALA A 200 -12.65 18.65 3.48
N GLY A 201 -12.52 19.77 4.20
CA GLY A 201 -11.24 20.47 4.32
C GLY A 201 -10.62 20.95 3.03
N LYS A 202 -11.39 20.98 1.93
CA LYS A 202 -10.90 21.22 0.58
C LYS A 202 -10.01 20.09 0.05
N ASN A 203 -10.33 18.83 0.37
CA ASN A 203 -9.69 17.63 -0.19
C ASN A 203 -9.64 17.66 -1.74
N TYR A 204 -10.60 18.30 -2.40
CA TYR A 204 -10.62 18.51 -3.86
C TYR A 204 -9.34 19.18 -4.39
N LYS A 205 -8.62 19.95 -3.56
CA LYS A 205 -7.31 20.52 -3.95
C LYS A 205 -6.28 19.44 -4.21
N PHE A 206 -6.29 18.35 -3.42
CA PHE A 206 -5.44 17.19 -3.67
C PHE A 206 -5.81 16.53 -5.00
N VAL A 207 -7.10 16.34 -5.27
CA VAL A 207 -7.58 15.75 -6.52
C VAL A 207 -7.19 16.63 -7.74
N ILE A 208 -7.30 17.95 -7.61
CA ILE A 208 -6.84 18.89 -8.65
C ILE A 208 -5.32 18.80 -8.84
N ASN A 209 -4.54 18.77 -7.75
CA ASN A 209 -3.09 18.62 -7.83
C ASN A 209 -2.69 17.28 -8.47
N LEU A 210 -3.39 16.19 -8.12
CA LEU A 210 -3.25 14.87 -8.74
C LEU A 210 -3.43 14.93 -10.25
N LEU A 211 -4.55 15.46 -10.73
CA LEU A 211 -4.83 15.53 -12.16
C LEU A 211 -3.87 16.48 -12.90
N ASN A 212 -3.42 17.56 -12.26
CA ASN A 212 -2.39 18.43 -12.82
C ASN A 212 -1.00 17.78 -12.83
N TYR A 213 -0.68 16.96 -11.85
CA TYR A 213 0.55 16.19 -11.79
C TYR A 213 0.61 15.17 -12.93
N LEU A 214 -0.50 14.49 -13.21
CA LEU A 214 -0.63 13.59 -14.37
C LEU A 214 -0.41 14.33 -15.70
N LYS A 215 -1.01 15.53 -15.86
CA LYS A 215 -0.77 16.39 -17.03
C LYS A 215 0.69 16.80 -17.18
N LEU A 216 1.38 17.07 -16.07
CA LEU A 216 2.80 17.40 -16.08
C LEU A 216 3.64 16.19 -16.51
N GLY A 217 3.40 15.02 -15.93
CA GLY A 217 4.12 13.78 -16.26
C GLY A 217 3.98 13.38 -17.72
N ARG A 218 2.82 13.63 -18.32
CA ARG A 218 2.63 13.44 -19.76
C ARG A 218 3.48 14.39 -20.61
N LYS A 219 3.54 15.67 -20.23
CA LYS A 219 4.28 16.69 -21.00
C LYS A 219 5.79 16.59 -20.81
N ASN A 220 6.23 16.16 -19.63
CA ASN A 220 7.63 16.08 -19.26
C ASN A 220 7.85 14.93 -18.27
N PRO A 221 7.97 13.70 -18.79
CA PRO A 221 8.27 12.51 -17.99
C PRO A 221 9.49 12.65 -17.07
N ASP A 222 10.57 13.23 -17.59
CA ASP A 222 11.84 13.32 -16.87
C ASP A 222 11.72 14.25 -15.67
N LYS A 223 11.01 15.36 -15.82
CA LYS A 223 10.72 16.28 -14.71
C LYS A 223 9.86 15.66 -13.62
N LEU A 224 8.98 14.72 -13.99
CA LEU A 224 8.22 13.95 -13.01
C LEU A 224 9.15 13.05 -12.20
N LEU A 225 10.04 12.33 -12.88
CA LEU A 225 11.06 11.49 -12.26
C LEU A 225 11.99 12.31 -11.37
N GLU A 226 12.46 13.49 -11.81
CA GLU A 226 13.27 14.41 -11.00
C GLU A 226 12.54 14.85 -9.72
N SER A 227 11.24 15.10 -9.79
CA SER A 227 10.43 15.39 -8.59
C SER A 227 10.26 14.19 -7.66
N GLN A 228 10.53 12.99 -8.17
CA GLN A 228 10.58 11.72 -7.45
C GLN A 228 12.01 11.31 -7.07
N PHE A 229 13.04 12.14 -7.30
CA PHE A 229 14.41 11.84 -6.87
C PHE A 229 14.85 12.83 -5.78
N THR A 230 15.13 12.29 -4.59
CA THR A 230 16.09 12.95 -3.68
C THR A 230 17.48 12.49 -4.12
N PRO A 231 18.49 13.38 -4.27
CA PRO A 231 19.80 12.96 -4.79
C PRO A 231 20.41 11.91 -3.86
N VAL A 232 20.57 10.68 -4.36
CA VAL A 232 21.28 9.62 -3.65
C VAL A 232 22.74 10.05 -3.53
N THR A 233 23.22 10.10 -2.30
CA THR A 233 24.61 10.36 -1.91
C THR A 233 25.57 9.53 -2.76
N LYS A 234 26.69 10.16 -3.16
CA LYS A 234 27.75 9.59 -4.01
C LYS A 234 27.97 8.09 -3.75
N LYS A 235 27.70 7.27 -4.78
CA LYS A 235 28.02 5.84 -4.80
C LYS A 235 29.52 5.66 -4.52
N GLU A 236 29.84 5.03 -3.41
CA GLU A 236 31.13 4.38 -3.22
C GLU A 236 31.39 3.40 -4.38
N SER A 237 32.65 3.14 -4.71
CA SER A 237 33.01 2.16 -5.75
C SER A 237 32.58 0.76 -5.33
N VAL A 238 31.35 0.36 -5.70
CA VAL A 238 30.79 -0.92 -5.27
C VAL A 238 31.32 -2.05 -6.14
N LYS A 239 31.80 -3.11 -5.49
CA LYS A 239 32.24 -4.34 -6.16
C LYS A 239 31.06 -4.99 -6.89
N ILE A 240 31.20 -5.16 -8.20
CA ILE A 240 30.21 -5.76 -9.08
C ILE A 240 29.96 -7.24 -8.71
N LEU A 241 28.70 -7.65 -8.73
CA LEU A 241 28.22 -8.99 -8.41
C LEU A 241 27.82 -9.72 -9.71
N SER A 242 28.26 -10.97 -9.88
CA SER A 242 27.82 -11.80 -10.99
C SER A 242 26.37 -12.29 -10.77
N LEU A 243 25.62 -12.51 -11.86
CA LEU A 243 24.23 -12.97 -11.79
C LEU A 243 24.09 -14.29 -11.01
N LYS A 244 25.00 -15.24 -11.23
CA LYS A 244 25.02 -16.53 -10.49
C LYS A 244 25.09 -16.29 -8.98
N LYS A 245 26.02 -15.44 -8.54
CA LYS A 245 26.20 -15.13 -7.12
C LYS A 245 25.04 -14.33 -6.55
N ALA A 246 24.44 -13.43 -7.33
CA ALA A 246 23.20 -12.74 -6.97
C ALA A 246 22.06 -13.71 -6.68
N LYS A 247 21.82 -14.68 -7.58
CA LYS A 247 20.79 -15.72 -7.42
C LYS A 247 21.05 -16.61 -6.20
N GLU A 248 22.31 -16.99 -5.94
CA GLU A 248 22.70 -17.77 -4.76
C GLU A 248 22.42 -17.02 -3.44
N ILE A 249 22.84 -15.76 -3.34
CA ILE A 249 22.61 -14.92 -2.14
C ILE A 249 21.10 -14.73 -1.92
N PHE A 250 20.37 -14.43 -2.99
CA PHE A 250 18.92 -14.21 -2.91
C PHE A 250 18.17 -15.47 -2.48
N ASN A 251 18.45 -16.63 -3.10
CA ASN A 251 17.83 -17.91 -2.71
C ASN A 251 18.10 -18.27 -1.26
N LYS A 252 19.34 -18.06 -0.79
CA LYS A 252 19.70 -18.28 0.61
C LYS A 252 18.87 -17.39 1.55
N ASN A 253 18.77 -16.10 1.26
CA ASN A 253 18.01 -15.17 2.10
C ASN A 253 16.50 -15.42 2.05
N ILE A 254 15.94 -15.79 0.90
CA ILE A 254 14.55 -16.21 0.82
C ILE A 254 14.30 -17.44 1.68
N LYS A 255 15.14 -18.48 1.56
CA LYS A 255 15.00 -19.69 2.36
C LYS A 255 15.04 -19.39 3.86
N GLU A 256 16.06 -18.64 4.31
CA GLU A 256 16.19 -18.25 5.72
C GLU A 256 15.02 -17.37 6.21
N SER A 257 14.40 -16.59 5.32
CA SER A 257 13.26 -15.74 5.67
C SER A 257 11.96 -16.55 5.71
N SER A 258 11.80 -17.54 4.83
CA SER A 258 10.68 -18.49 4.84
C SER A 258 10.70 -19.36 6.10
N GLU A 259 11.86 -19.91 6.48
CA GLU A 259 12.02 -20.69 7.72
C GLU A 259 11.59 -19.87 8.95
N LYS A 260 11.93 -18.57 9.01
CA LYS A 260 11.49 -17.69 10.10
C LYS A 260 9.99 -17.42 10.11
N TYR A 261 9.33 -17.47 8.95
CA TYR A 261 7.87 -17.37 8.91
C TYR A 261 7.20 -18.65 9.37
N GLU A 262 7.78 -19.81 9.07
CA GLU A 262 7.35 -21.09 9.64
C GLU A 262 7.49 -21.08 11.16
N ASP A 263 8.61 -20.58 11.71
CA ASP A 263 8.80 -20.40 13.16
C ASP A 263 7.75 -19.44 13.77
N LEU A 264 7.31 -18.43 13.01
CA LEU A 264 6.29 -17.49 13.46
C LEU A 264 4.91 -18.12 13.63
N TYR A 265 4.56 -19.15 12.85
CA TYR A 265 3.30 -19.89 13.07
C TYR A 265 3.26 -20.47 14.48
N GLN A 266 4.33 -21.16 14.89
CA GLN A 266 4.40 -21.74 16.23
C GLN A 266 4.33 -20.65 17.32
N ILE A 267 5.00 -19.51 17.11
CA ILE A 267 4.93 -18.37 18.04
C ILE A 267 3.50 -17.82 18.15
N ILE A 268 2.74 -17.79 17.06
CA ILE A 268 1.37 -17.31 17.04
C ILE A 268 0.42 -18.30 17.72
N ASP A 269 0.61 -19.61 17.54
CA ASP A 269 -0.15 -20.65 18.25
C ASP A 269 0.13 -20.61 19.75
N ASP A 270 1.41 -20.52 20.16
CA ASP A 270 1.81 -20.36 21.56
C ASP A 270 1.23 -19.06 22.17
N PHE A 271 1.14 -18.01 21.36
CA PHE A 271 0.46 -16.76 21.72
C PHE A 271 -1.03 -17.01 21.98
N PHE A 272 -1.73 -17.72 21.09
CA PHE A 272 -3.14 -18.08 21.31
C PHE A 272 -3.35 -18.86 22.61
N ASP A 273 -2.62 -19.96 22.81
CA ASP A 273 -2.79 -20.84 23.97
C ASP A 273 -2.51 -20.11 25.29
N ARG A 274 -1.46 -19.29 25.32
CA ARG A 274 -1.13 -18.46 26.49
C ARG A 274 -2.30 -17.54 26.86
N PHE A 275 -2.90 -16.87 25.89
CA PHE A 275 -4.00 -15.94 26.16
C PHE A 275 -5.30 -16.67 26.55
N ILE A 276 -5.60 -17.84 25.96
CA ILE A 276 -6.72 -18.68 26.40
C ILE A 276 -6.57 -19.08 27.87
N SER A 277 -5.37 -19.49 28.30
CA SER A 277 -5.11 -19.80 29.71
C SER A 277 -5.32 -18.58 30.61
N MET A 278 -4.85 -17.39 30.20
CA MET A 278 -5.06 -16.16 30.98
C MET A 278 -6.54 -15.78 31.09
N ILE A 279 -7.33 -15.96 30.03
CA ILE A 279 -8.77 -15.66 30.04
C ILE A 279 -9.51 -16.63 30.98
N ARG A 280 -9.18 -17.92 30.94
CA ARG A 280 -9.73 -18.94 31.86
C ARG A 280 -9.40 -18.62 33.34
N ASP A 281 -8.23 -18.06 33.62
CA ASP A 281 -7.82 -17.57 34.94
C ASP A 281 -8.53 -16.27 35.39
N LYS A 282 -9.42 -15.69 34.56
CA LYS A 282 -10.17 -14.46 34.82
C LYS A 282 -9.32 -13.22 35.13
N LYS A 283 -8.09 -13.14 34.60
CA LYS A 283 -7.18 -11.98 34.76
C LYS A 283 -7.54 -10.80 33.82
N LEU A 284 -8.82 -10.49 33.65
CA LEU A 284 -9.34 -9.67 32.54
C LEU A 284 -8.74 -8.24 32.47
N SER A 285 -8.46 -7.60 33.60
CA SER A 285 -7.97 -6.22 33.65
C SER A 285 -6.57 -6.03 33.04
N ILE A 286 -5.75 -7.07 33.01
CA ILE A 286 -4.38 -7.02 32.46
C ILE A 286 -4.27 -7.62 31.05
N ILE A 287 -5.26 -8.42 30.63
CA ILE A 287 -5.17 -9.20 29.40
C ILE A 287 -5.20 -8.30 28.17
N ARG A 288 -6.15 -7.36 28.08
CA ARG A 288 -6.32 -6.55 26.86
C ARG A 288 -5.10 -5.67 26.54
N PRO A 289 -4.47 -4.96 27.51
CA PRO A 289 -3.22 -4.25 27.25
C PRO A 289 -2.08 -5.19 26.81
N LYS A 290 -1.95 -6.37 27.46
CA LYS A 290 -0.91 -7.34 27.13
C LYS A 290 -1.14 -7.97 25.75
N LEU A 291 -2.38 -8.25 25.37
CA LEU A 291 -2.76 -8.77 24.05
C LEU A 291 -2.32 -7.82 22.94
N LYS A 292 -2.63 -6.52 23.09
CA LYS A 292 -2.21 -5.48 22.14
C LYS A 292 -0.68 -5.38 22.02
N LEU A 293 0.03 -5.45 23.15
CA LEU A 293 1.48 -5.39 23.17
C LEU A 293 2.10 -6.59 22.43
N ASP A 294 1.70 -7.81 22.78
CA ASP A 294 2.24 -9.04 22.19
C ASP A 294 1.91 -9.15 20.70
N TYR A 295 0.69 -8.79 20.30
CA TYR A 295 0.29 -8.69 18.89
C TYR A 295 1.23 -7.75 18.12
N LYS A 296 1.49 -6.56 18.65
CA LYS A 296 2.40 -5.58 18.04
C LYS A 296 3.84 -6.10 17.97
N GLU A 297 4.32 -6.81 18.98
CA GLU A 297 5.65 -7.43 18.96
C GLU A 297 5.77 -8.48 17.84
N ILE A 298 4.74 -9.31 17.61
CA ILE A 298 4.74 -10.28 16.52
C ILE A 298 4.70 -9.56 15.15
N GLN A 299 3.88 -8.52 15.00
CA GLN A 299 3.89 -7.69 13.78
C GLN A 299 5.26 -7.08 13.49
N ILE A 300 5.99 -6.63 14.51
CA ILE A 300 7.36 -6.13 14.36
C ILE A 300 8.30 -7.25 13.87
N LYS A 301 8.17 -8.49 14.38
CA LYS A 301 8.98 -9.62 13.91
C LYS A 301 8.71 -9.92 12.42
N ILE A 302 7.44 -9.96 12.01
CA ILE A 302 7.03 -10.12 10.60
C ILE A 302 7.69 -9.04 9.75
N ARG A 303 7.54 -7.77 10.14
CA ARG A 303 8.14 -6.63 9.42
C ARG A 303 9.66 -6.72 9.34
N ASN A 304 10.33 -7.16 10.40
CA ASN A 304 11.79 -7.27 10.42
C ASN A 304 12.31 -8.36 9.46
N ILE A 305 11.61 -9.50 9.36
CA ILE A 305 11.93 -10.55 8.38
C ILE A 305 11.83 -9.97 6.97
N GLN A 306 10.73 -9.28 6.69
CA GLN A 306 10.46 -8.63 5.41
C GLN A 306 11.52 -7.58 5.05
N MET A 307 11.78 -6.62 5.95
CA MET A 307 12.79 -5.57 5.77
C MET A 307 14.16 -6.15 5.45
N LYS A 308 14.59 -7.18 6.19
CA LYS A 308 15.90 -7.82 5.98
C LYS A 308 16.02 -8.45 4.60
N LEU A 309 14.94 -9.05 4.08
CA LEU A 309 14.93 -9.59 2.72
C LEU A 309 15.04 -8.46 1.69
N PHE A 310 14.29 -7.35 1.85
CA PHE A 310 14.34 -6.23 0.92
C PHE A 310 15.68 -5.50 0.91
N GLU A 311 16.29 -5.28 2.07
CA GLU A 311 17.65 -4.74 2.15
C GLU A 311 18.63 -5.63 1.38
N THR A 312 18.44 -6.95 1.42
CA THR A 312 19.29 -7.89 0.67
C THR A 312 19.05 -7.74 -0.83
N VAL A 313 17.80 -7.67 -1.27
CA VAL A 313 17.43 -7.44 -2.67
C VAL A 313 18.05 -6.15 -3.18
N GLU A 314 17.90 -5.04 -2.45
CA GLU A 314 18.45 -3.75 -2.84
C GLU A 314 19.99 -3.76 -2.92
N LYS A 315 20.65 -4.44 -1.98
CA LYS A 315 22.12 -4.66 -2.01
C LYS A 315 22.57 -5.51 -3.20
N ILE A 316 21.74 -6.43 -3.68
CA ILE A 316 22.03 -7.25 -4.86
C ILE A 316 21.86 -6.42 -6.13
N GLU A 317 20.72 -5.73 -6.27
CA GLU A 317 20.37 -4.93 -7.45
C GLU A 317 21.35 -3.78 -7.68
N SER A 318 21.77 -3.10 -6.60
CA SER A 318 22.78 -2.04 -6.68
C SER A 318 24.17 -2.50 -7.14
N ARG A 319 24.42 -3.81 -7.21
CA ARG A 319 25.72 -4.42 -7.55
C ARG A 319 25.70 -5.24 -8.84
N LEU A 320 24.55 -5.42 -9.49
CA LEU A 320 24.40 -6.28 -10.66
C LEU A 320 24.84 -5.60 -11.97
N VAL A 321 25.45 -6.39 -12.87
CA VAL A 321 25.78 -5.94 -14.24
C VAL A 321 24.55 -5.94 -15.16
N SER A 322 23.68 -6.93 -15.00
CA SER A 322 22.45 -7.12 -15.79
C SER A 322 21.26 -7.25 -14.83
N PRO A 323 20.58 -6.14 -14.52
CA PRO A 323 19.45 -6.15 -13.60
C PRO A 323 18.23 -6.89 -14.15
N GLU A 324 17.97 -6.88 -15.46
CA GLU A 324 16.71 -7.41 -16.02
C GLU A 324 16.54 -8.91 -15.77
N GLU A 325 17.58 -9.71 -16.00
CA GLU A 325 17.53 -11.18 -15.76
C GLU A 325 17.34 -11.53 -14.28
N PHE A 326 17.88 -10.69 -13.38
CA PHE A 326 17.68 -10.87 -11.95
C PHE A 326 16.28 -10.47 -11.53
N ILE A 327 15.73 -9.37 -12.09
CA ILE A 327 14.36 -8.91 -11.81
C ILE A 327 13.36 -10.01 -12.11
N GLN A 328 13.44 -10.64 -13.29
CA GLN A 328 12.53 -11.73 -13.66
C GLN A 328 12.65 -12.92 -12.70
N PHE A 329 13.88 -13.36 -12.40
CA PHE A 329 14.13 -14.47 -11.47
C PHE A 329 13.63 -14.17 -10.04
N LYS A 330 13.82 -12.93 -9.58
CA LYS A 330 13.41 -12.45 -8.27
C LYS A 330 11.89 -12.50 -8.12
N GLN A 331 11.16 -12.12 -9.16
CA GLN A 331 9.72 -11.90 -9.13
C GLN A 331 8.94 -13.15 -8.70
N ASP A 332 9.21 -14.30 -9.31
CA ASP A 332 8.54 -15.57 -8.99
C ASP A 332 8.73 -15.96 -7.51
N LYS A 333 9.94 -15.77 -7.00
CA LYS A 333 10.29 -16.15 -5.63
C LYS A 333 9.73 -15.16 -4.60
N ILE A 334 9.76 -13.87 -4.92
CA ILE A 334 9.16 -12.83 -4.10
C ILE A 334 7.65 -13.06 -3.99
N ASN A 335 6.98 -13.46 -5.07
CA ASN A 335 5.56 -13.74 -5.04
C ASN A 335 5.22 -14.88 -4.06
N ASN A 336 5.96 -15.99 -4.09
CA ASN A 336 5.77 -17.09 -3.13
C ASN A 336 6.07 -16.66 -1.69
N PHE A 337 7.13 -15.88 -1.48
CA PHE A 337 7.46 -15.33 -0.16
C PHE A 337 6.33 -14.43 0.37
N TYR A 338 5.70 -13.66 -0.50
CA TYR A 338 4.57 -12.81 -0.14
C TYR A 338 3.28 -13.56 0.17
N VAL A 339 3.03 -14.69 -0.47
CA VAL A 339 1.93 -15.58 -0.10
C VAL A 339 2.13 -16.04 1.34
N LEU A 340 3.31 -16.58 1.65
CA LEU A 340 3.65 -17.04 3.00
C LEU A 340 3.54 -15.91 4.06
N GLU A 341 4.09 -14.73 3.77
CA GLU A 341 3.93 -13.54 4.62
C GLU A 341 2.45 -13.23 4.87
N SER A 342 1.63 -13.25 3.82
CA SER A 342 0.21 -12.92 3.91
C SER A 342 -0.54 -13.92 4.77
N GLU A 343 -0.28 -15.21 4.61
CA GLU A 343 -0.89 -16.27 5.42
C GLU A 343 -0.53 -16.13 6.90
N VAL A 344 0.72 -15.81 7.23
CA VAL A 344 1.16 -15.57 8.62
C VAL A 344 0.45 -14.35 9.22
N ASN A 345 0.34 -13.24 8.48
CA ASN A 345 -0.38 -12.05 8.95
C ASN A 345 -1.87 -12.35 9.17
N GLU A 346 -2.53 -13.02 8.21
CA GLU A 346 -3.93 -13.40 8.32
C GLU A 346 -4.17 -14.32 9.53
N HIS A 347 -3.26 -15.27 9.76
CA HIS A 347 -3.31 -16.17 10.90
C HIS A 347 -3.22 -15.41 12.23
N LEU A 348 -2.26 -14.48 12.35
CA LEU A 348 -2.11 -13.60 13.51
C LEU A 348 -3.35 -12.73 13.75
N ASP A 349 -3.88 -12.08 12.71
CA ASP A 349 -5.03 -11.20 12.80
C ASP A 349 -6.30 -11.96 13.23
N ARG A 350 -6.51 -13.15 12.66
CA ARG A 350 -7.61 -14.03 13.02
C ARG A 350 -7.54 -14.46 14.49
N ILE A 351 -6.35 -14.79 14.98
CA ILE A 351 -6.14 -15.15 16.39
C ILE A 351 -6.37 -13.96 17.30
N TYR A 352 -5.83 -12.78 16.96
CA TYR A 352 -6.07 -11.56 17.72
C TYR A 352 -7.56 -11.24 17.85
N GLY A 353 -8.31 -11.28 16.73
CA GLY A 353 -9.75 -11.01 16.72
C GLY A 353 -10.54 -12.02 17.56
N ARG A 354 -10.18 -13.31 17.52
CA ARG A 354 -10.80 -14.35 18.38
C ARG A 354 -10.52 -14.11 19.86
N LEU A 355 -9.28 -13.78 20.20
CA LEU A 355 -8.89 -13.51 21.59
C LEU A 355 -9.59 -12.26 22.14
N ASP A 356 -9.68 -11.18 21.37
CA ASP A 356 -10.41 -9.97 21.79
C ASP A 356 -11.90 -10.27 22.01
N TYR A 357 -12.52 -11.09 21.17
CA TYR A 357 -13.88 -11.58 21.37
C TYR A 357 -14.03 -12.42 22.66
N TYR A 358 -13.11 -13.35 22.93
CA TYR A 358 -13.16 -14.19 24.14
C TYR A 358 -12.88 -13.42 25.43
N ILE A 359 -12.15 -12.30 25.38
CA ILE A 359 -11.99 -11.41 26.53
C ILE A 359 -13.35 -10.81 26.94
N GLU A 360 -14.21 -10.51 25.97
CA GLU A 360 -15.55 -9.98 26.21
C GLU A 360 -16.58 -11.08 26.51
N ASN A 361 -16.37 -12.29 25.99
CA ASN A 361 -17.29 -13.44 26.10
C ASN A 361 -16.54 -14.72 26.52
N PRO A 362 -16.03 -14.82 27.76
CA PRO A 362 -15.18 -15.96 28.19
C PRO A 362 -15.87 -17.33 28.13
N GLU A 363 -17.19 -17.36 28.26
CA GLU A 363 -18.02 -18.57 28.15
C GLU A 363 -18.09 -19.14 26.73
N ALA A 364 -17.70 -18.37 25.71
CA ALA A 364 -17.65 -18.81 24.33
C ALA A 364 -16.35 -19.58 23.99
N ILE A 365 -15.42 -19.71 24.94
CA ILE A 365 -14.21 -20.52 24.76
C ILE A 365 -14.62 -22.01 24.71
N PRO A 366 -14.27 -22.74 23.65
CA PRO A 366 -14.60 -24.16 23.52
C PRO A 366 -13.89 -25.09 24.52
#